data_AF-A0A075LPI7-F1
#
_entry.id   AF-A0A075LPI7-F1
#
_cell.length_a   1.000
_cell.length_b   1.000
_cell.length_c   1.000
_cell.angle_alpha   90.00
_cell.angle_beta   90.00
_cell.angle_gamma   90.00
#
_symmetry.space_group_name_H-M   'P 1'
#
loop_
_entity.id
_entity.type
_entity.pdbx_description
1 polymer ?
#
loop_
_entity_poly.entity_id
_entity_poly.type
_entity_poly.pdbx_seq_one_letter_code
_entity_poly.pdbx_strand_id
1 'polypeptide(L)'
;MEVIEMGERTVKAAEEIMGGLWGPFCLETILTDEMEFIVFEISARIVAGTNPFVNGSPYTWLRYDFPMSTGRRIAREIKQAIEEDRLDDILT
;
A
#
# COMPACT_ATOMS: atom_id res chain seq x y z
N MET A 1 -2.80 14.48 -6.15
CA MET A 1 -2.16 13.71 -7.25
C MET A 1 -3.05 12.52 -7.47
N GLU A 2 -3.61 12.37 -8.66
CA GLU A 2 -4.72 11.46 -8.94
C GLU A 2 -4.51 10.03 -8.40
N VAL A 3 -3.32 9.44 -8.61
CA VAL A 3 -3.01 8.07 -8.14
C VAL A 3 -3.03 7.92 -6.61
N ILE A 4 -2.68 8.95 -5.85
CA ILE A 4 -2.79 8.93 -4.36
C ILE A 4 -4.26 8.98 -3.96
N GLU A 5 -5.04 9.86 -4.60
CA GLU A 5 -6.45 10.03 -4.32
C GLU A 5 -7.26 8.76 -4.67
N MET A 6 -6.88 8.04 -5.74
CA MET A 6 -7.44 6.73 -6.06
C MET A 6 -7.21 5.72 -4.93
N GLY A 7 -6.01 5.69 -4.36
CA GLY A 7 -5.67 4.85 -3.21
C GLY A 7 -6.47 5.23 -1.95
N GLU A 8 -6.55 6.52 -1.62
CA GLU A 8 -7.31 7.02 -0.47
C GLU A 8 -8.80 6.68 -0.57
N ARG A 9 -9.42 6.88 -1.75
CA ARG A 9 -10.81 6.51 -1.98
C ARG A 9 -11.04 5.00 -1.85
N THR A 10 -10.07 4.18 -2.27
CA THR A 10 -10.15 2.72 -2.14
C THR A 10 -10.18 2.29 -0.67
N VAL A 11 -9.29 2.84 0.15
CA VAL A 11 -9.24 2.54 1.60
C VAL A 11 -10.52 3.01 2.29
N LYS A 12 -10.99 4.24 1.98
CA LYS A 12 -12.24 4.77 2.53
C LYS A 12 -13.45 3.91 2.17
N ALA A 13 -13.57 3.50 0.91
CA ALA A 13 -14.65 2.62 0.49
C ALA A 13 -14.59 1.27 1.21
N ALA A 14 -13.40 0.69 1.40
CA ALA A 14 -13.23 -0.56 2.14
C ALA A 14 -13.64 -0.44 3.62
N GLU A 15 -13.37 0.70 4.26
CA GLU A 15 -13.85 1.00 5.61
C GLU A 15 -15.38 0.95 5.69
N GLU A 16 -16.07 1.54 4.71
CA GLU A 16 -17.53 1.59 4.67
C GLU A 16 -18.19 0.23 4.36
N ILE A 17 -17.58 -0.62 3.54
CA ILE A 17 -18.23 -1.84 3.02
C ILE A 17 -17.75 -3.16 3.65
N MET A 18 -16.55 -3.21 4.21
CA MET A 18 -15.94 -4.46 4.71
C MET A 18 -15.15 -4.31 6.02
N GLY A 19 -15.18 -3.13 6.65
CA GLY A 19 -14.51 -2.89 7.94
C GLY A 19 -13.05 -2.46 7.83
N GLY A 20 -12.57 -2.14 6.62
CA GLY A 20 -11.26 -1.53 6.40
C GLY A 20 -10.37 -2.26 5.39
N LEU A 21 -9.29 -1.58 5.00
CA LEU A 21 -8.20 -2.14 4.22
C LEU A 21 -6.88 -1.57 4.75
N TRP A 22 -6.10 -2.40 5.45
CA TRP A 22 -4.77 -2.06 5.95
C TRP A 22 -3.70 -2.99 5.36
N GLY A 23 -2.44 -2.60 5.52
CA GLY A 23 -1.33 -3.28 4.86
C GLY A 23 -1.20 -2.90 3.38
N PRO A 24 -0.49 -3.71 2.58
CA PRO A 24 -0.23 -3.40 1.18
C PRO A 24 -1.42 -3.80 0.28
N PHE A 25 -1.70 -2.97 -0.70
CA PHE A 25 -2.59 -3.28 -1.82
C PHE A 25 -2.04 -2.66 -3.11
N CYS A 26 -2.60 -3.06 -4.25
CA CYS A 26 -2.24 -2.52 -5.56
C CYS A 26 -3.52 -2.26 -6.38
N LEU A 27 -3.60 -1.08 -6.99
CA LEU A 27 -4.55 -0.80 -8.07
C LEU A 27 -3.84 -1.12 -9.37
N GLU A 28 -4.32 -2.13 -10.08
CA GLU A 28 -3.74 -2.54 -11.35
C GLU A 28 -4.41 -1.74 -12.46
N THR A 29 -3.61 -0.91 -13.15
CA THR A 29 -4.11 0.13 -14.05
C THR A 29 -3.47 0.10 -15.44
N ILE A 30 -4.19 0.67 -16.40
CA ILE A 30 -3.69 1.08 -17.72
C ILE A 30 -3.78 2.61 -17.77
N LEU A 31 -2.76 3.26 -18.33
CA LEU A 31 -2.78 4.71 -18.62
C LEU A 31 -3.14 4.92 -20.10
N THR A 32 -4.21 5.65 -20.38
CA THR A 32 -4.62 5.98 -21.75
C THR A 32 -3.75 7.09 -22.37
N ASP A 33 -3.91 7.34 -23.66
CA ASP A 33 -3.26 8.46 -24.36
C ASP A 33 -3.82 9.83 -23.97
N GLU A 34 -5.02 9.89 -23.40
CA GLU A 34 -5.57 11.07 -22.71
C GLU A 34 -5.10 11.22 -21.27
N MET A 35 -4.14 10.40 -20.81
CA MET A 35 -3.58 10.40 -19.46
C MET A 35 -4.59 10.01 -18.36
N GLU A 36 -5.57 9.16 -18.69
CA GLU A 36 -6.53 8.64 -17.72
C GLU A 36 -6.09 7.27 -17.18
N PHE A 37 -6.22 7.06 -15.88
CA PHE A 37 -5.99 5.75 -15.26
C PHE A 37 -7.26 4.90 -15.25
N ILE A 38 -7.23 3.77 -15.96
CA ILE A 38 -8.30 2.77 -15.94
C ILE A 38 -7.88 1.61 -15.05
N VAL A 39 -8.56 1.41 -13.93
CA VAL A 39 -8.35 0.28 -13.01
C VAL A 39 -9.11 -0.94 -13.52
N PHE A 40 -8.43 -2.08 -13.65
CA PHE A 40 -9.06 -3.35 -14.01
C PHE A 40 -9.15 -4.32 -12.83
N GLU A 41 -8.25 -4.24 -11.85
CA GLU A 41 -8.28 -5.08 -10.65
C GLU A 41 -7.72 -4.33 -9.42
N ILE A 42 -8.19 -4.75 -8.24
CA ILE A 42 -7.59 -4.40 -6.95
C ILE A 42 -7.00 -5.66 -6.33
N SER A 43 -5.67 -5.72 -6.27
CA SER A 43 -4.94 -6.73 -5.50
C SER A 43 -4.87 -6.28 -4.03
N ALA A 44 -5.79 -6.74 -3.18
CA ALA A 44 -5.86 -6.41 -1.73
C ALA A 44 -4.80 -7.16 -0.87
N ARG A 45 -3.57 -7.23 -1.38
CA ARG A 45 -2.41 -7.86 -0.74
C ARG A 45 -1.11 -7.36 -1.39
N ILE A 46 0.03 -7.81 -0.87
CA ILE A 46 1.32 -7.62 -1.53
C ILE A 46 1.32 -8.28 -2.93
N VAL A 47 1.96 -7.62 -3.88
CA VAL A 47 2.09 -8.09 -5.27
C VAL A 47 3.54 -8.35 -5.64
N ALA A 48 3.76 -9.22 -6.64
CA ALA A 48 5.09 -9.54 -7.15
C ALA A 48 5.84 -8.31 -7.70
N GLY A 49 5.11 -7.28 -8.15
CA GLY A 49 5.69 -6.00 -8.57
C GLY A 49 6.48 -5.27 -7.48
N THR A 50 6.35 -5.68 -6.21
CA THR A 50 7.17 -5.14 -5.10
C THR A 50 8.55 -5.78 -5.00
N ASN A 51 8.78 -6.95 -5.62
CA ASN A 51 10.02 -7.72 -5.52
C ASN A 51 11.28 -6.98 -5.99
N PRO A 52 11.27 -6.17 -7.07
CA PRO A 52 12.46 -5.43 -7.49
C PRO A 52 12.96 -4.41 -6.46
N PHE A 53 12.11 -4.01 -5.50
CA PHE A 53 12.38 -2.92 -4.56
C PHE A 53 12.86 -3.40 -3.19
N VAL A 54 13.62 -4.51 -3.13
CA VAL A 54 14.24 -4.99 -1.88
C VAL A 54 15.08 -3.90 -1.22
N ASN A 55 15.85 -3.16 -2.04
CA ASN A 55 16.69 -2.05 -1.58
C ASN A 55 15.99 -0.67 -1.66
N GLY A 56 14.67 -0.65 -1.50
CA GLY A 56 13.84 0.54 -1.66
C GLY A 56 13.45 0.82 -3.12
N SER A 57 12.57 1.81 -3.30
CA SER A 57 12.12 2.31 -4.59
C SER A 57 12.43 3.81 -4.72
N PRO A 58 12.36 4.39 -5.93
CA PRO A 58 12.48 5.84 -6.12
C PRO A 58 11.55 6.64 -5.20
N TYR A 59 10.37 6.11 -4.88
CA TYR A 59 9.41 6.76 -3.99
C TYR A 59 9.78 6.64 -2.51
N THR A 60 10.20 5.46 -2.05
CA THR A 60 10.51 5.30 -0.62
C THR A 60 11.75 6.08 -0.20
N TRP A 61 12.71 6.25 -1.11
CA TRP A 61 13.91 7.06 -0.87
C TRP A 61 13.63 8.56 -0.74
N LEU A 62 12.48 9.05 -1.20
CA LEU A 62 12.07 10.44 -0.94
C LEU A 62 11.72 10.70 0.53
N ARG A 63 11.41 9.65 1.29
CA ARG A 63 10.92 9.76 2.68
C ARG A 63 11.84 9.10 3.71
N TYR A 64 12.51 8.01 3.36
CA TYR A 64 13.36 7.23 4.26
C TYR A 64 14.83 7.38 3.89
N ASP A 65 15.68 7.45 4.90
CA ASP A 65 17.15 7.48 4.82
C ASP A 65 17.77 6.07 4.75
N PHE A 66 16.95 5.02 4.67
CA PHE A 66 17.35 3.62 4.57
C PHE A 66 16.43 2.85 3.61
N PRO A 67 16.87 1.69 3.06
CA PRO A 67 16.09 0.96 2.06
C PRO A 67 14.80 0.43 2.65
N MET A 68 13.66 0.77 2.04
CA MET A 68 12.33 0.35 2.50
C MET A 68 11.60 -0.40 1.40
N SER A 69 11.60 -1.73 1.47
CA SER A 69 10.72 -2.57 0.65
C SER A 69 9.31 -2.65 1.26
N THR A 70 8.32 -3.10 0.49
CA THR A 70 6.97 -3.36 1.01
C THR A 70 6.99 -4.41 2.13
N GLY A 71 7.79 -5.48 1.98
CA GLY A 71 7.97 -6.48 3.05
C GLY A 71 8.55 -5.88 4.33
N ARG A 72 9.58 -5.02 4.22
CA ARG A 72 10.14 -4.31 5.37
C ARG A 72 9.11 -3.37 5.99
N ARG A 73 8.26 -2.73 5.19
CA ARG A 73 7.21 -1.83 5.67
C ARG A 73 6.15 -2.58 6.47
N ILE A 74 5.73 -3.77 6.05
CA ILE A 74 4.81 -4.64 6.81
C ILE A 74 5.44 -5.02 8.16
N ALA A 75 6.68 -5.52 8.15
CA ALA A 75 7.39 -5.89 9.38
C ALA A 75 7.54 -4.70 10.34
N ARG A 76 7.77 -3.50 9.81
CA ARG A 76 7.80 -2.26 10.60
C ARG A 76 6.45 -1.96 11.23
N GLU A 77 5.33 -2.15 10.51
CA GLU A 77 3.99 -1.94 11.06
C GLU A 77 3.72 -2.88 12.23
N ILE A 78 4.03 -4.17 12.06
CA ILE A 78 3.88 -5.17 13.13
C ILE A 78 4.71 -4.79 14.35
N LYS A 79 5.96 -4.38 14.14
CA LYS A 79 6.83 -3.94 15.23
C LYS A 79 6.25 -2.73 15.98
N GLN A 80 5.76 -1.72 15.25
CA GLN A 80 5.17 -0.52 15.87
C GLN A 80 3.88 -0.86 16.62
N ALA A 81 3.01 -1.69 16.04
CA ALA A 81 1.79 -2.14 16.70
C ALA A 81 2.07 -2.91 18.00
N ILE A 82 3.13 -3.74 18.04
CA ILE A 82 3.58 -4.39 19.28
C ILE A 82 4.10 -3.36 20.29
N GLU A 83 4.93 -2.41 19.86
CA GLU A 83 5.49 -1.36 20.72
C GLU A 83 4.40 -0.42 21.30
N GLU A 84 3.29 -0.25 20.57
CA GLU A 84 2.15 0.58 20.95
C GLU A 84 1.03 -0.20 21.67
N ASP A 85 1.17 -1.51 21.88
CA ASP A 85 0.13 -2.39 22.45
C ASP A 85 -1.18 -2.39 21.64
N ARG A 86 -1.06 -2.34 20.31
CA ARG A 86 -2.15 -2.25 19.33
C ARG A 86 -2.06 -3.34 18.25
N LEU A 87 -1.46 -4.48 18.58
CA LEU A 87 -1.29 -5.57 17.63
C LEU A 87 -2.65 -6.09 17.10
N ASP A 88 -3.67 -6.09 17.97
CA ASP A 88 -5.03 -6.53 17.61
C ASP A 88 -5.71 -5.63 16.58
N ASP A 89 -5.26 -4.37 16.41
CA ASP A 89 -5.82 -3.45 15.40
C ASP A 89 -5.44 -3.86 13.97
N ILE A 90 -4.40 -4.69 13.78
CA ILE A 90 -3.85 -5.04 12.46
C ILE A 90 -3.93 -6.54 12.15
N LEU A 91 -4.54 -7.34 13.03
CA LEU A 91 -4.76 -8.77 12.86
C LEU A 91 -6.26 -9.07 12.78
N THR A 92 -6.63 -10.10 12.01
CA THR A 92 -8.00 -10.62 11.87
C THR A 92 -7.99 -12.12 11.82
#